data_AF-A0AAD4N638-F1
#
_entry.id   AF-A0AAD4N638-F1
#
_cell.length_a   1.000
_cell.length_b   1.000
_cell.length_c   1.000
_cell.angle_alpha   90.00
_cell.angle_beta   90.00
_cell.angle_gamma   90.00
#
_symmetry.space_group_name_H-M   'P 1'
#
loop_
_entity.id
_entity.type
_entity.pdbx_description
1 polymer ?
#
loop_
_entity_poly.entity_id
_entity_poly.type
_entity_poly.pdbx_seq_one_letter_code
_entity_poly.pdbx_strand_id
1 'polypeptide(L)'
;METYYITDDKMQLHENLWDKNHIETPERIAAINKILQETSLLSKCKKLHSSKADIEDISLVHSEEYIESIRATTSLSEKSFVPNLMTLI
;
A
#
# COMPACT_ATOMS: atom_id res chain seq x y z
N MET A 1 -14.96 1.81 -24.22
CA MET A 1 -13.89 2.18 -23.29
C MET A 1 -14.06 1.31 -22.06
N GLU A 2 -13.02 0.60 -21.66
CA GLU A 2 -13.04 -0.34 -20.54
C GLU A 2 -12.36 0.33 -19.34
N THR A 3 -12.94 0.21 -18.15
CA THR A 3 -12.37 0.74 -16.91
C THR A 3 -11.94 -0.42 -16.04
N TYR A 4 -10.70 -0.40 -15.58
CA TYR A 4 -10.14 -1.42 -14.70
C TYR A 4 -10.04 -0.91 -13.27
N TYR A 5 -10.26 -1.80 -12.32
CA TYR A 5 -10.12 -1.52 -10.90
C TYR A 5 -9.20 -2.55 -10.24
N ILE A 6 -8.18 -2.06 -9.52
CA ILE A 6 -7.20 -2.89 -8.82
C ILE A 6 -7.21 -2.46 -7.35
N THR A 7 -7.37 -3.42 -6.46
CA THR A 7 -7.23 -3.26 -5.00
C THR A 7 -6.79 -4.60 -4.42
N ASP A 8 -6.05 -4.56 -3.32
CA ASP A 8 -5.64 -5.75 -2.54
C ASP A 8 -5.98 -5.51 -1.07
N ASP A 9 -6.54 -6.50 -0.38
CA ASP A 9 -6.87 -6.39 1.04
C ASP A 9 -5.60 -6.20 1.89
N LYS A 10 -4.44 -6.66 1.40
CA LYS A 10 -3.13 -6.43 2.06
C LYS A 10 -2.77 -4.96 2.17
N MET A 11 -3.30 -4.10 1.30
CA MET A 11 -3.05 -2.65 1.39
C MET A 11 -3.71 -2.03 2.63
N GLN A 12 -4.70 -2.69 3.23
CA GLN A 12 -5.33 -2.25 4.48
C GLN A 12 -4.58 -2.71 5.73
N LEU A 13 -3.47 -3.43 5.58
CA LEU A 13 -2.62 -3.83 6.71
C LEU A 13 -1.60 -2.75 7.09
N HIS A 14 -1.51 -1.66 6.32
CA HIS A 14 -0.62 -0.55 6.62
C HIS A 14 -1.26 0.36 7.67
N GLU A 15 -0.64 0.45 8.85
CA GLU A 15 -1.06 1.37 9.90
C GLU A 15 0.15 1.96 10.64
N ASN A 16 -0.01 3.20 11.12
CA ASN A 16 0.95 3.80 12.02
C ASN A 16 0.70 3.32 13.45
N LEU A 17 1.55 2.42 13.94
CA LEU A 17 1.40 1.81 15.26
C LEU A 17 1.65 2.80 16.42
N TRP A 18 2.20 3.99 16.15
CA TRP A 18 2.77 4.87 17.17
C TRP A 18 2.00 6.20 17.27
N ASP A 19 1.54 6.70 16.14
CA ASP A 19 0.70 7.88 16.04
C ASP A 19 -0.74 7.47 15.73
N LYS A 20 -1.56 7.42 16.79
CA LYS A 20 -2.99 7.10 16.67
C LYS A 20 -3.80 8.15 15.91
N ASN A 21 -3.24 9.35 15.71
CA ASN A 21 -3.88 10.43 14.95
C ASN A 21 -3.29 10.57 13.55
N HIS A 22 -2.51 9.59 13.10
CA HIS A 22 -1.94 9.60 11.76
C HIS A 22 -3.05 9.67 10.70
N ILE A 23 -2.82 10.45 9.65
CA ILE A 23 -3.83 10.66 8.60
C ILE A 23 -3.80 9.59 7.51
N GLU A 24 -2.68 8.87 7.39
CA GLU A 24 -2.55 7.67 6.54
C GLU A 24 -2.96 6.48 7.42
N THR A 25 -4.15 5.94 7.15
CA THR A 25 -4.72 4.83 7.91
C THR A 25 -5.43 3.86 6.96
N PRO A 26 -5.63 2.59 7.36
CA PRO A 26 -6.36 1.58 6.57
C PRO A 26 -7.74 2.05 6.10
N GLU A 27 -8.40 2.89 6.89
CA GLU A 27 -9.74 3.42 6.63
C GLU A 27 -9.81 4.19 5.32
N ARG A 28 -8.70 4.77 4.83
CA ARG A 28 -8.66 5.47 3.55
C ARG A 28 -9.08 4.56 2.40
N ILE A 29 -8.46 3.37 2.30
CA ILE A 29 -8.76 2.39 1.26
C ILE A 29 -10.11 1.72 1.52
N ALA A 30 -10.42 1.42 2.79
CA ALA A 30 -11.69 0.80 3.14
C ALA A 30 -12.90 1.69 2.80
N ALA A 31 -12.82 3.00 3.08
CA ALA A 31 -13.87 3.97 2.76
C ALA A 31 -14.09 4.11 1.25
N ILE A 32 -13.01 4.18 0.46
CA ILE A 32 -13.10 4.22 -1.01
C ILE A 32 -13.78 2.96 -1.53
N ASN A 33 -13.33 1.77 -1.09
CA ASN A 33 -13.93 0.50 -1.50
C ASN A 33 -15.41 0.42 -1.16
N LYS A 34 -15.80 0.83 0.06
CA LYS A 34 -17.19 0.86 0.51
C LYS A 34 -18.06 1.73 -0.40
N ILE A 35 -17.65 2.97 -0.66
CA ILE A 35 -18.42 3.89 -1.51
C ILE A 35 -18.52 3.37 -2.94
N LEU A 36 -17.44 2.82 -3.51
CA LEU A 36 -17.46 2.26 -4.87
C LEU A 36 -18.40 1.04 -4.98
N GLN A 37 -18.51 0.24 -3.92
CA GLN A 37 -19.47 -0.86 -3.82
C GLN A 37 -20.91 -0.36 -3.70
N GLU A 38 -21.19 0.56 -2.78
CA GLU A 38 -22.53 1.12 -2.52
C GLU A 38 -23.10 1.85 -3.74
N THR A 39 -22.26 2.56 -4.48
CA THR A 39 -22.67 3.30 -5.69
C THR A 39 -22.80 2.43 -6.94
N SER A 40 -22.53 1.12 -6.83
CA SER A 40 -22.49 0.19 -7.98
C SER A 40 -21.53 0.64 -9.09
N LEU A 41 -20.51 1.45 -8.77
CA LEU A 41 -19.49 1.84 -9.74
C LEU A 41 -18.58 0.65 -10.07
N LEU A 42 -18.28 -0.19 -9.08
CA LEU A 42 -17.44 -1.38 -9.30
C LEU A 42 -18.07 -2.39 -10.28
N SER A 43 -19.39 -2.46 -10.39
CA SER A 43 -20.05 -3.38 -11.33
C SER A 43 -19.82 -2.98 -12.79
N LYS A 44 -19.39 -1.74 -13.04
CA LYS A 44 -19.03 -1.22 -14.37
C LYS A 44 -17.54 -1.35 -14.67
N CYS A 45 -16.74 -1.79 -13.70
CA CYS A 45 -15.30 -1.95 -13.84
C CYS A 45 -14.90 -3.43 -13.96
N LYS A 46 -13.85 -3.70 -14.73
CA LYS A 46 -13.18 -5.01 -14.73
C LYS A 46 -12.18 -5.07 -13.58
N LYS A 47 -12.42 -5.96 -12.61
CA LYS A 47 -11.49 -6.16 -11.50
C LYS A 47 -10.24 -6.90 -12.00
N LEU A 48 -9.06 -6.35 -11.69
CA LEU A 48 -7.77 -7.00 -11.91
C LEU A 48 -7.12 -7.32 -10.57
N HIS A 49 -6.27 -8.34 -10.59
CA HIS A 49 -5.46 -8.69 -9.44
C HIS A 49 -4.22 -7.80 -9.38
N SER A 50 -3.89 -7.35 -8.18
CA SER A 50 -2.58 -6.78 -7.84
C SER A 50 -1.48 -7.81 -8.08
N SER A 51 -0.28 -7.32 -8.37
CA SER A 51 0.95 -8.09 -8.36
C SER A 51 2.03 -7.30 -7.62
N LYS A 52 3.06 -7.98 -7.12
CA LYS A 52 4.22 -7.31 -6.55
C LYS A 52 5.04 -6.71 -7.69
N ALA A 53 5.60 -5.54 -7.47
CA ALA A 53 6.60 -4.99 -8.39
C ALA A 53 7.86 -5.86 -8.34
N ASP A 54 8.46 -6.08 -9.51
CA ASP A 54 9.74 -6.77 -9.63
C ASP A 54 10.87 -5.87 -9.14
N ILE A 55 11.97 -6.46 -8.68
CA ILE A 55 13.09 -5.69 -8.12
C ILE A 55 13.75 -4.81 -9.18
N GLU A 56 13.76 -5.29 -10.41
CA GLU A 56 14.25 -4.58 -11.59
C GLU A 56 13.43 -3.31 -11.86
N ASP A 57 12.10 -3.38 -11.70
CA ASP A 57 11.20 -2.23 -11.88
C ASP A 57 11.41 -1.18 -10.78
N ILE A 58 11.56 -1.62 -9.53
CA ILE A 58 11.83 -0.72 -8.39
C ILE A 58 13.19 -0.01 -8.58
N SER A 59 14.19 -0.73 -9.12
CA SER A 59 15.53 -0.21 -9.38
C SER A 59 15.61 0.85 -10.48
N LEU A 60 14.53 1.05 -11.26
CA LEU A 60 14.45 2.14 -12.24
C LEU A 60 14.40 3.53 -11.58
N VAL A 61 13.93 3.61 -10.33
CA VAL A 61 13.68 4.89 -9.63
C VAL A 61 14.30 4.96 -8.23
N HIS A 62 14.79 3.84 -7.69
CA HIS A 62 15.43 3.77 -6.37
C HIS A 62 16.84 3.17 -6.46
N SER A 63 17.75 3.63 -5.59
CA SER A 63 19.09 3.04 -5.49
C SER A 63 19.05 1.70 -4.76
N GLU A 64 20.02 0.83 -5.05
CA GLU A 64 20.16 -0.47 -4.40
C GLU A 64 20.25 -0.34 -2.88
N GLU A 65 21.00 0.65 -2.38
CA GLU A 65 21.14 0.89 -0.94
C GLU A 65 19.79 1.23 -0.28
N TYR A 66 18.94 2.02 -0.95
CA TYR A 66 17.61 2.35 -0.44
C TYR A 66 16.71 1.12 -0.43
N ILE A 67 16.73 0.32 -1.49
CA ILE A 67 15.91 -0.88 -1.58
C ILE A 67 16.28 -1.88 -0.48
N GLU A 68 17.57 -2.11 -0.23
CA GLU A 68 18.01 -2.97 0.88
C GLU A 68 17.60 -2.40 2.24
N SER A 69 17.64 -1.08 2.42
CA SER A 69 17.21 -0.44 3.66
C SER A 69 15.72 -0.67 3.96
N ILE A 70 14.86 -0.56 2.94
CA ILE A 70 13.43 -0.87 3.06
C ILE A 70 13.22 -2.36 3.30
N ARG A 71 13.94 -3.24 2.59
CA ARG A 71 13.82 -4.69 2.77
C ARG A 71 14.16 -5.13 4.20
N ALA A 72 15.18 -4.53 4.81
CA ALA A 72 15.58 -4.82 6.18
C ALA A 72 14.47 -4.53 7.21
N THR A 73 13.53 -3.61 6.91
CA THR A 73 12.40 -3.30 7.81
C THR A 73 11.47 -4.48 8.04
N THR A 74 11.41 -5.43 7.11
CA THR A 74 10.53 -6.61 7.22
C THR A 74 10.90 -7.54 8.38
N SER A 75 12.14 -7.43 8.89
CA SER A 75 12.64 -8.21 10.03
C SER A 75 12.75 -7.38 11.32
N LEU A 76 12.37 -6.10 11.30
CA LEU A 76 12.40 -5.25 12.49
C LEU A 76 11.22 -5.57 13.40
N SER A 77 11.48 -5.64 14.70
CA SER A 77 10.42 -5.63 15.69
C SER A 77 9.85 -4.21 15.83
N GLU A 78 8.59 -4.10 16.26
CA GLU A 78 7.89 -2.83 16.47
C GLU A 78 8.70 -1.81 17.30
N LYS A 79 9.53 -2.29 18.23
CA LYS A 79 10.38 -1.46 19.11
C LYS A 79 11.66 -0.94 18.45
N SER A 80 12.06 -1.51 17.32
CA SER A 80 13.34 -1.23 16.64
C SER A 80 13.16 -0.41 15.36
N PHE A 81 11.91 -0.13 14.98
CA PHE A 81 11.59 0.59 13.77
C PHE A 81 11.95 2.09 13.92
N VAL A 82 12.16 2.82 12.82
CA VAL A 82 12.52 4.24 12.81
C VAL A 82 11.57 4.97 11.86
N PRO A 83 10.90 6.07 12.29
CA PRO A 83 9.76 6.68 11.58
C PRO A 83 9.95 7.05 10.11
N ASN A 84 11.19 7.26 9.66
CA ASN A 84 11.47 7.84 8.34
C ASN A 84 11.50 6.83 7.18
N LEU A 85 11.25 5.54 7.40
CA LEU A 85 11.25 4.55 6.31
C LEU A 85 9.89 4.36 5.63
N MET A 86 8.79 4.91 6.15
CA MET A 86 7.43 4.66 5.64
C MET A 86 6.86 5.75 4.73
N THR A 87 7.66 6.69 4.21
CA THR A 87 7.15 7.71 3.26
C THR A 87 6.79 7.14 1.88
N LEU A 88 6.75 5.81 1.69
CA LEU A 88 6.59 5.18 0.38
C LEU A 88 5.71 3.91 0.34
N ILE A 89 4.90 3.64 1.38
CA ILE A 89 3.82 2.66 1.29
C ILE A 89 2.49 3.36 1.52
#